data_AF-A0A1M7PF87-F1
#
_entry.id   AF-A0A1M7PF87-F1
#
_cell.length_a   1.000
_cell.length_b   1.000
_cell.length_c   1.000
_cell.angle_alpha   90.00
_cell.angle_beta   90.00
_cell.angle_gamma   90.00
#
_symmetry.space_group_name_H-M   'P 1'
#
loop_
_entity.id
_entity.type
_entity.pdbx_description
1 polymer ?
#
loop_
_entity_poly.entity_id
_entity_poly.type
_entity_poly.pdbx_seq_one_letter_code
_entity_poly.pdbx_strand_id
1 'polypeptide(L)'
;MFSPWVPGQVGASADRGGVLIARDEHMEADWDLSGYVLDKRGEGPLALYYEPTGWQSLPVVPQEDPYSRVGFRYEPYDITVVGAGLYLFTLVTPDDSAFTRAALDTLLLSAGAGSDSAAT
;
A
#
# COMPACT_ATOMS: atom_id res chain seq x y z
N MET A 1 15.70 6.54 11.31
CA MET A 1 15.12 7.75 11.94
C MET A 1 13.65 7.49 12.08
N PHE A 2 13.16 7.39 13.32
CA PHE A 2 11.73 7.18 13.60
C PHE A 2 10.95 8.42 13.16
N SER A 3 9.98 8.24 12.27
CA SER A 3 8.98 9.27 11.97
C SER A 3 7.66 8.81 12.58
N PRO A 4 7.14 9.49 13.61
CA PRO A 4 5.83 9.15 14.13
C PRO A 4 4.81 9.24 13.00
N TRP A 5 3.92 8.24 12.92
CA TRP A 5 2.81 8.28 11.98
C TRP A 5 1.85 9.38 12.40
N VAL A 6 1.75 10.43 11.58
CA VAL A 6 0.84 11.56 11.78
C VAL A 6 -0.20 11.52 10.66
N PRO A 7 -1.51 11.40 10.98
CA PRO A 7 -2.56 11.47 9.98
C PRO A 7 -2.45 12.76 9.14
N GLY A 8 -2.34 12.63 7.81
CA GLY A 8 -2.24 13.76 6.88
C GLY A 8 -0.82 14.30 6.64
N GLN A 9 0.23 13.68 7.18
CA GLN A 9 1.60 14.08 6.88
C GLN A 9 2.02 13.56 5.49
N VAL A 10 1.95 14.43 4.49
CA VAL A 10 2.53 14.18 3.16
C VAL A 10 3.98 14.65 3.19
N GLY A 11 4.88 13.76 3.61
CA GLY A 11 6.32 14.02 3.56
C GLY A 11 6.78 14.11 2.12
N ALA A 12 7.40 15.24 1.74
CA ALA A 12 8.18 15.33 0.51
C ALA A 12 9.44 14.48 0.69
N SER A 13 9.50 13.27 0.10
CA SER A 13 10.72 12.46 0.19
C SER A 13 10.79 11.38 -0.87
N ALA A 14 11.71 11.59 -1.81
CA ALA A 14 12.35 10.65 -2.73
C ALA A 14 11.42 9.84 -3.66
N ASP A 15 11.77 9.77 -4.95
CA ASP A 15 11.08 8.94 -5.96
C ASP A 15 11.07 7.45 -5.58
N ARG A 16 11.88 7.03 -4.61
CA ARG A 16 11.90 5.68 -4.03
C ARG A 16 12.09 5.74 -2.52
N GLY A 17 11.54 4.79 -1.79
CA GLY A 17 11.68 4.72 -0.35
C GLY A 17 11.11 3.47 0.28
N GLY A 18 11.23 3.39 1.60
CA GLY A 18 10.70 2.30 2.41
C GLY A 18 10.10 2.84 3.70
N VAL A 19 8.96 2.32 4.10
CA VAL A 19 8.28 2.60 5.36
C VAL A 19 8.16 1.28 6.11
N LEU A 20 8.73 1.21 7.30
CA LEU A 20 8.46 0.12 8.25
C LEU A 20 7.31 0.55 9.15
N ILE A 21 6.26 -0.27 9.20
CA ILE A 21 5.08 -0.07 10.02
C ILE A 21 5.13 -1.11 11.13
N ALA A 22 5.50 -0.65 12.32
CA ALA A 22 5.50 -1.44 13.55
C ALA A 22 4.44 -0.89 14.50
N ARG A 23 3.83 -1.77 15.30
CA ARG A 23 2.83 -1.38 16.31
C ARG A 23 3.46 -0.54 17.43
N ASP A 24 4.67 -0.92 17.83
CA ASP A 24 5.41 -0.34 18.95
C ASP A 24 6.92 -0.50 18.72
N GLU A 25 7.72 0.21 19.52
CA GLU A 25 9.19 0.20 19.44
C GLU A 25 9.80 -1.19 19.67
N HIS A 26 9.11 -2.06 20.43
CA HIS A 26 9.60 -3.41 20.69
C HIS A 26 9.52 -4.28 19.43
N MET A 27 8.42 -4.17 18.68
CA MET A 27 8.25 -4.85 17.39
C MET A 27 9.29 -4.40 16.35
N GLU A 28 9.62 -3.11 16.30
CA GLU A 28 10.70 -2.58 15.43
C GLU A 28 12.05 -3.16 15.85
N ALA A 29 12.38 -3.12 17.15
CA ALA A 29 13.64 -3.65 17.67
C ALA A 29 13.79 -5.16 17.41
N ASP A 30 12.71 -5.93 17.59
CA ASP A 30 12.72 -7.37 17.34
C ASP A 30 12.98 -7.70 15.87
N TRP A 31 12.44 -6.89 14.96
CA TRP A 31 12.69 -7.02 13.52
C TRP A 31 14.13 -6.68 13.15
N ASP A 32 14.69 -5.61 13.69
CA ASP A 32 16.10 -5.26 13.45
C ASP A 32 17.08 -6.32 13.98
N LEU A 33 16.73 -6.96 15.09
CA LEU A 33 17.58 -7.98 15.72
C LEU A 33 17.41 -9.37 15.10
N SER A 34 16.18 -9.75 14.76
CA SER A 34 15.82 -11.15 14.48
C SER A 34 15.12 -11.35 13.13
N GLY A 35 14.80 -10.28 12.41
CA GLY A 35 14.06 -10.34 11.14
C GLY A 35 12.61 -10.77 11.32
N TYR A 36 12.18 -11.78 10.57
CA TYR A 36 10.78 -12.25 10.45
C TYR A 36 10.23 -12.99 11.69
N VAL A 37 10.58 -12.55 12.90
CA VAL A 37 10.04 -13.12 14.12
C VAL A 37 8.72 -12.44 14.48
N LEU A 38 7.74 -13.25 14.84
CA LEU A 38 6.45 -12.78 15.33
C LEU A 38 6.51 -12.58 16.84
N ASP A 39 5.81 -11.56 17.33
CA ASP A 39 5.66 -11.30 18.75
C ASP A 39 4.78 -12.37 19.43
N LYS A 40 4.60 -12.24 20.75
CA LYS A 40 3.76 -13.14 21.55
C LYS A 40 2.28 -13.20 21.13
N ARG A 41 1.81 -12.27 20.30
CA ARG A 41 0.46 -12.23 19.71
C ARG A 41 0.42 -12.86 18.31
N GLY A 42 1.56 -13.30 17.78
CA GLY A 42 1.69 -13.81 16.43
C GLY A 42 1.68 -12.69 15.37
N GLU A 43 2.12 -11.49 15.75
CA GLU A 43 2.16 -10.30 14.88
C GLU A 43 3.61 -9.86 14.65
N GLY A 44 3.96 -9.48 13.43
CA GLY A 44 5.22 -8.82 13.10
C GLY A 44 5.00 -7.52 12.31
N PRO A 45 6.07 -6.77 12.05
CA PRO A 45 5.96 -5.50 11.35
C PRO A 45 5.77 -5.69 9.85
N LEU A 46 5.24 -4.64 9.21
CA LEU A 46 4.96 -4.57 7.78
C LEU A 46 5.93 -3.59 7.12
N ALA A 47 6.67 -4.01 6.09
CA ALA A 47 7.49 -3.09 5.31
C ALA A 47 6.85 -2.80 3.95
N LEU A 48 6.73 -1.52 3.63
CA LEU A 48 6.23 -1.02 2.35
C LEU A 48 7.39 -0.31 1.63
N TYR A 49 7.78 -0.83 0.47
CA TYR A 49 8.74 -0.19 -0.41
C TYR A 49 8.01 0.41 -1.61
N TYR A 50 8.44 1.58 -2.05
CA TYR A 50 7.88 2.23 -3.23
C TYR A 50 8.99 2.71 -4.15
N GLU A 51 8.76 2.60 -5.45
CA GLU A 51 9.65 3.13 -6.49
C GLU A 51 8.87 3.41 -7.78
N PRO A 52 9.40 4.24 -8.70
CA PRO A 52 8.78 4.47 -9.99
C PRO A 52 9.02 3.22 -10.84
N THR A 53 7.98 2.70 -11.50
CA THR A 53 8.07 1.41 -12.19
C THR A 53 8.89 1.47 -13.48
N GLY A 54 9.14 2.67 -13.99
CA GLY A 54 9.68 2.90 -15.34
C GLY A 54 8.74 2.42 -16.47
N TRP A 55 7.59 1.83 -16.13
CA TRP A 55 6.61 1.36 -17.11
C TRP A 55 5.70 2.51 -17.52
N GLN A 56 5.45 2.61 -18.82
CA GLN A 56 4.50 3.56 -19.38
C GLN A 56 3.09 2.96 -19.51
N SER A 57 3.01 1.63 -19.46
CA SER A 57 1.77 0.89 -19.63
C SER A 57 1.82 -0.45 -18.90
N LEU A 58 0.71 -0.87 -18.30
CA LEU A 58 0.56 -2.16 -17.64
C LEU A 58 -0.70 -2.88 -18.15
N PRO A 59 -0.59 -4.08 -18.74
CA PRO A 59 -1.74 -4.90 -19.06
C PRO A 59 -2.34 -5.49 -17.77
N VAL A 60 -3.66 -5.35 -17.58
CA VAL A 60 -4.38 -5.89 -16.42
C VAL A 60 -5.77 -6.40 -16.82
N VAL A 61 -6.33 -7.28 -16.00
CA VAL A 61 -7.73 -7.76 -16.12
C VAL A 61 -8.49 -7.28 -14.89
N PRO A 62 -9.28 -6.20 -14.97
CA PRO A 62 -10.02 -5.69 -13.82
C PRO A 62 -11.08 -6.72 -13.45
N GLN A 63 -11.22 -7.01 -12.16
CA GLN A 63 -12.23 -7.93 -11.64
C GLN A 63 -13.58 -7.24 -11.38
N GLU A 64 -13.58 -5.91 -11.30
CA GLU A 64 -14.75 -5.05 -11.09
C GLU A 64 -14.77 -3.93 -12.13
N ASP A 65 -15.93 -3.35 -12.41
CA ASP A 65 -16.05 -2.25 -13.38
C ASP A 65 -15.33 -1.00 -12.85
N PRO A 66 -14.20 -0.59 -13.48
CA PRO A 66 -13.44 0.57 -13.01
C PRO A 66 -14.19 1.90 -13.17
N TYR A 67 -15.31 1.92 -13.91
CA TYR A 67 -16.14 3.10 -14.12
C TYR A 67 -17.48 3.03 -13.37
N SER A 68 -17.66 2.02 -12.51
CA SER A 68 -18.84 1.85 -11.67
C SER A 68 -20.18 1.99 -12.42
N ARG A 69 -20.28 1.46 -13.65
CA ARG A 69 -21.50 1.62 -14.46
C ARG A 69 -22.62 0.77 -13.86
N VAL A 70 -23.78 1.39 -13.66
CA VAL A 70 -24.94 0.72 -13.07
C VAL A 70 -25.77 0.03 -14.16
N GLY A 71 -26.25 -1.19 -13.90
CA GLY A 71 -27.30 -1.84 -14.70
C GLY A 71 -26.83 -2.94 -15.67
N PHE A 72 -25.52 -3.17 -15.83
CA PHE A 72 -24.98 -4.28 -16.60
C PHE A 72 -24.07 -5.15 -15.74
N ARG A 73 -24.12 -6.48 -15.93
CA ARG A 73 -23.14 -7.38 -15.32
C ARG A 73 -21.78 -7.09 -15.96
N TYR A 74 -20.80 -6.73 -15.14
CA TYR A 74 -19.42 -6.59 -15.59
C TYR A 74 -18.85 -7.97 -15.95
N GLU A 75 -18.25 -8.06 -17.13
CA GLU A 75 -17.49 -9.23 -17.58
C GLU A 75 -16.02 -8.79 -17.68
N PRO A 76 -15.07 -9.44 -16.98
CA PRO A 76 -13.66 -9.06 -17.04
C PRO A 76 -13.10 -9.09 -18.46
N TYR A 77 -12.38 -8.05 -18.85
CA TYR A 77 -11.69 -7.97 -20.14
C TYR A 77 -10.29 -7.39 -19.98
N ASP A 78 -9.40 -7.71 -20.91
CA ASP A 78 -8.05 -7.16 -20.93
C ASP A 78 -8.10 -5.65 -21.14
N ILE A 79 -7.45 -4.90 -20.26
CA ILE A 79 -7.19 -3.47 -20.44
C ILE A 79 -5.69 -3.20 -20.36
N THR A 80 -5.28 -2.06 -20.89
CA THR A 80 -3.95 -1.51 -20.66
C THR A 80 -4.10 -0.21 -19.87
N VAL A 81 -3.55 -0.19 -18.66
CA VAL A 81 -3.44 1.03 -17.87
C VAL A 81 -2.25 1.81 -18.41
N VAL A 82 -2.51 2.97 -19.00
CA VAL A 82 -1.48 3.92 -19.47
C VAL A 82 -1.49 5.10 -18.52
N GLY A 83 -0.34 5.41 -17.92
CA GLY A 83 -0.22 6.48 -16.94
C GLY A 83 1.16 7.09 -16.95
N ALA A 84 1.22 8.41 -16.76
CA ALA A 84 2.46 9.09 -16.44
C ALA A 84 2.67 9.00 -14.92
N GLY A 85 3.78 8.39 -14.49
CA GLY A 85 4.12 8.28 -13.06
C GLY A 85 3.51 7.06 -12.35
N LEU A 86 3.60 5.88 -12.95
CA LEU A 86 3.28 4.63 -12.24
C LEU A 86 4.32 4.36 -11.14
N TYR A 87 3.84 3.98 -9.96
CA TYR A 87 4.65 3.53 -8.84
C TYR A 87 4.38 2.06 -8.54
N LEU A 88 5.44 1.32 -8.22
CA LEU A 88 5.40 -0.05 -7.75
C LEU A 88 5.51 -0.01 -6.24
N PHE A 89 4.50 -0.54 -5.57
CA PHE A 89 4.53 -0.75 -4.13
C PHE A 89 4.81 -2.23 -3.86
N THR A 90 5.90 -2.51 -3.16
CA THR A 90 6.24 -3.85 -2.69
C THR A 90 5.95 -3.96 -1.21
N LEU A 91 5.11 -4.92 -0.86
CA LEU A 91 4.75 -5.22 0.51
C LEU A 91 5.52 -6.45 1.00
N VAL A 92 6.09 -6.33 2.20
CA VAL A 92 6.75 -7.44 2.89
C VAL A 92 6.12 -7.59 4.27
N THR A 93 5.51 -8.74 4.52
CA THR A 93 4.87 -9.07 5.79
C THR A 93 5.29 -10.46 6.28
N PRO A 94 5.60 -10.66 7.57
CA PRO A 94 5.89 -11.97 8.14
C PRO A 94 4.61 -12.81 8.37
N ASP A 95 3.43 -12.18 8.34
CA ASP A 95 2.14 -12.81 8.64
C ASP A 95 0.96 -12.16 7.90
N ASP A 96 -0.25 -12.69 8.12
CA ASP A 96 -1.53 -12.12 7.68
C ASP A 96 -2.45 -11.87 8.90
N SER A 97 -1.88 -11.30 9.96
CA SER A 97 -2.56 -10.98 11.21
C SER A 97 -3.57 -9.84 11.04
N ALA A 98 -4.38 -9.64 12.09
CA ALA A 98 -5.32 -8.51 12.14
C ALA A 98 -4.62 -7.16 12.05
N PHE A 99 -3.41 -7.04 12.62
CA PHE A 99 -2.59 -5.84 12.51
C PHE A 99 -2.19 -5.57 11.05
N THR A 100 -1.64 -6.58 10.36
CA THR A 100 -1.25 -6.48 8.94
C THR A 100 -2.42 -6.07 8.06
N ARG A 101 -3.59 -6.71 8.23
CA ARG A 101 -4.79 -6.36 7.46
C ARG A 101 -5.27 -4.94 7.74
N ALA A 102 -5.33 -4.52 9.01
CA ALA A 102 -5.74 -3.17 9.37
C ALA A 102 -4.79 -2.08 8.81
N ALA A 103 -3.48 -2.35 8.82
CA ALA A 103 -2.49 -1.46 8.23
C ALA A 103 -2.68 -1.35 6.70
N LEU A 104 -2.92 -2.48 6.02
CA LEU A 104 -3.21 -2.52 4.59
C LEU A 104 -4.49 -1.81 4.20
N ASP A 105 -5.58 -2.07 4.92
CA ASP A 105 -6.87 -1.40 4.70
C ASP A 105 -6.70 0.12 4.83
N THR A 106 -5.94 0.58 5.83
CA THR A 106 -5.66 2.01 6.04
C THR A 106 -4.85 2.60 4.88
N LEU A 107 -3.86 1.87 4.36
CA LEU A 107 -3.07 2.30 3.19
C LEU A 107 -3.94 2.39 1.93
N LEU A 108 -4.78 1.38 1.68
CA LEU A 108 -5.68 1.35 0.52
C LEU A 108 -6.73 2.46 0.58
N LEU A 109 -7.31 2.72 1.75
CA LEU A 109 -8.23 3.83 1.97
C LEU A 109 -7.55 5.19 1.72
N SER A 110 -6.31 5.35 2.18
CA SER A 110 -5.54 6.58 1.98
C SER A 110 -5.21 6.82 0.50
N ALA A 111 -4.98 5.74 -0.27
CA ALA A 111 -4.76 5.82 -1.71
C ALA A 111 -6.05 6.15 -2.51
N GLY A 112 -7.21 5.68 -2.05
CA GLY A 112 -8.51 5.95 -2.68
C GLY A 112 -9.11 7.32 -2.39
N ALA A 113 -8.70 7.98 -1.31
CA ALA A 113 -9.28 9.27 -0.87
C ALA A 113 -8.87 10.50 -1.73
N GLY A 114 -8.02 10.32 -2.75
CA GLY A 114 -7.53 11.40 -3.61
C GLY A 114 -8.40 11.75 -4.82
N SER A 115 -9.46 10.99 -5.13
CA SER A 115 -10.23 11.17 -6.37
C SER A 115 -11.42 12.14 -6.31
N ASP A 116 -11.66 12.81 -5.18
CA ASP A 116 -12.86 13.65 -4.97
C ASP A 116 -12.60 15.18 -4.99
N SER A 117 -11.46 15.63 -5.54
CA SER A 117 -11.18 17.07 -5.67
C SER A 117 -10.77 17.46 -7.09
N ALA A 118 -11.70 17.34 -8.04
CA ALA A 118 -11.62 18.03 -9.34
C ALA A 118 -12.99 18.13 -10.03
N ALA A 119 -13.97 18.78 -9.38
CA ALA A 119 -15.15 19.32 -10.06
C ALA A 119 -15.81 20.42 -9.22
N THR A 120 -15.36 21.67 -9.36
CA THR A 120 -16.21 22.85 -9.20
C THR A 120 -15.76 23.90 -10.19
#